data_AF-A0A645IS11-F1
#
_entry.id   AF-A0A645IS11-F1
#
_cell.length_a   1.000
_cell.length_b   1.000
_cell.length_c   1.000
_cell.angle_alpha   90.00
_cell.angle_beta   90.00
_cell.angle_gamma   90.00
#
_symmetry.space_group_name_H-M   'P 1'
#
loop_
_entity.id
_entity.type
_entity.pdbx_description
1 polymer ?
#
loop_
_entity_poly.entity_id
_entity_poly.type
_entity_poly.pdbx_seq_one_letter_code
_entity_poly.pdbx_strand_id
1 'polypeptide(L)'
;MNCPRCGLELQPFLWNKVAAVWSEKSDIEGIPYQDQQGQTERCTLWKGWIDLNSILTALAREKTYPFGLAPFDVDIIVPSVKDEVAMNLATNLYLEMAQNGIVVLFDDRNERAGAKFADFELFGIPVKVVVGRKAAEGIVEVHYGEDAKEMQAEDVVCFLSSLLNDDDESL
;
A
#
# COMPACT_ATOMS: atom_id res chain seq x y z
N MET A 1 -4.08 -21.32 29.82
CA MET A 1 -4.05 -22.56 29.02
C MET A 1 -2.67 -22.66 28.40
N ASN A 2 -2.01 -23.82 28.39
CA ASN A 2 -0.64 -23.93 27.88
C ASN A 2 -0.63 -24.42 26.43
N CYS A 3 0.38 -23.99 25.65
CA CYS A 3 0.56 -24.40 24.27
C CYS A 3 0.81 -25.93 24.21
N PRO A 4 0.02 -26.70 23.45
CA PRO A 4 0.20 -28.15 23.36
C PRO A 4 1.49 -28.56 22.65
N ARG A 5 2.18 -27.63 21.96
CA ARG A 5 3.44 -27.90 21.24
C ARG A 5 4.69 -27.64 22.09
N CYS A 6 4.74 -26.52 22.82
CA CYS A 6 5.94 -26.08 23.55
C CYS A 6 5.75 -25.89 25.06
N GLY A 7 4.53 -26.06 25.59
CA GLY A 7 4.23 -25.97 27.02
C GLY A 7 4.19 -24.55 27.60
N LEU A 8 4.58 -23.52 26.83
CA LEU A 8 4.51 -22.12 27.24
C LEU A 8 3.07 -21.66 27.48
N GLU A 9 2.91 -20.68 28.36
CA GLU A 9 1.60 -20.09 28.67
C GLU A 9 1.05 -19.30 27.47
N LEU A 10 -0.17 -19.64 27.04
CA LEU A 10 -0.85 -18.92 25.96
C LEU A 10 -1.35 -17.58 26.48
N GLN A 11 -1.02 -16.52 25.76
CA GLN A 11 -1.52 -15.18 26.04
C GLN A 11 -2.80 -14.92 25.24
N PRO A 12 -3.84 -14.32 25.86
CA PRO A 12 -5.02 -13.90 25.13
C PRO A 12 -4.66 -12.77 24.16
N PHE A 13 -5.20 -12.84 22.95
CA PHE A 13 -5.05 -11.80 21.94
C PHE A 13 -6.37 -11.66 21.17
N LEU A 14 -6.64 -10.46 20.65
CA LEU A 14 -7.85 -10.20 19.88
C LEU A 14 -7.60 -10.48 18.41
N TRP A 15 -8.39 -11.39 17.82
CA TRP A 15 -8.29 -11.72 16.40
C TRP A 15 -9.64 -11.49 15.72
N ASN A 16 -9.61 -10.92 14.52
CA ASN A 16 -10.77 -10.85 13.65
C ASN A 16 -10.68 -11.99 12.62
N LYS A 17 -11.78 -12.69 12.39
CA LYS A 17 -11.83 -13.72 11.35
C LYS A 17 -11.94 -13.04 9.98
N VAL A 18 -10.81 -12.91 9.30
CA VAL A 18 -10.74 -12.23 8.00
C VAL A 18 -10.95 -13.16 6.81
N ALA A 19 -10.77 -14.47 6.98
CA ALA A 19 -10.96 -15.43 5.91
C ALA A 19 -11.38 -16.80 6.45
N ALA A 20 -11.98 -17.59 5.58
CA ALA A 20 -12.11 -19.04 5.79
C ALA A 20 -11.97 -19.74 4.45
N VAL A 21 -11.28 -20.89 4.47
CA VAL A 21 -11.18 -21.80 3.35
C VAL A 21 -11.54 -23.19 3.84
N TRP A 22 -12.31 -23.93 3.05
CA TRP A 22 -12.65 -25.31 3.32
C TRP A 22 -12.79 -26.06 2.01
N SER A 23 -12.72 -27.39 2.10
CA SER A 23 -12.96 -28.28 0.97
C SER A 23 -14.19 -29.13 1.22
N GLU A 24 -14.99 -29.34 0.19
CA GLU A 24 -16.11 -30.26 0.21
C GLU A 24 -16.20 -31.03 -1.11
N LYS A 25 -16.80 -32.21 -1.09
CA LYS A 25 -17.09 -32.93 -2.34
C LYS A 25 -18.18 -32.17 -3.09
N SER A 26 -17.98 -32.01 -4.40
CA SER A 26 -18.96 -31.34 -5.26
C SER A 26 -20.36 -31.92 -5.08
N ASP A 27 -21.29 -31.04 -4.72
CA ASP A 27 -22.74 -31.26 -4.77
C ASP A 27 -23.31 -30.98 -6.17
N ILE A 28 -22.54 -30.28 -7.01
CA ILE A 28 -22.88 -29.98 -8.41
C ILE A 28 -22.83 -31.28 -9.23
N GLU A 29 -23.99 -31.70 -9.77
CA GLU A 29 -24.15 -32.90 -10.61
C GLU A 29 -23.31 -32.87 -11.91
N GLY A 30 -22.83 -31.69 -12.32
CA GLY A 30 -22.31 -31.45 -13.67
C GLY A 30 -20.80 -31.57 -13.90
N ILE A 31 -19.98 -31.90 -12.89
CA ILE A 31 -18.51 -32.01 -13.08
C ILE A 31 -17.94 -33.33 -12.51
N PRO A 32 -18.35 -34.49 -13.06
CA PRO A 32 -17.67 -35.75 -12.76
C PRO A 32 -16.31 -35.83 -13.49
N TYR A 33 -15.38 -36.59 -12.94
CA TYR A 33 -14.13 -36.96 -13.62
C TYR A 33 -13.88 -38.46 -13.47
N GLN A 34 -13.06 -39.03 -14.35
CA GLN A 34 -12.58 -40.40 -14.18
C GLN A 34 -11.24 -40.38 -13.44
N ASP A 35 -11.14 -41.17 -12.38
CA ASP A 35 -9.88 -41.39 -11.70
C ASP A 35 -8.93 -42.28 -12.53
N GLN A 36 -7.75 -42.56 -12.00
CA GLN A 36 -6.74 -43.38 -12.68
C GLN A 36 -7.18 -44.83 -12.92
N GLN A 37 -8.25 -45.29 -12.27
CA GLN A 37 -8.83 -46.63 -12.39
C GLN A 37 -10.06 -46.63 -13.31
N GLY A 38 -10.42 -45.48 -13.90
CA GLY A 38 -11.59 -45.31 -14.75
C GLY A 38 -12.91 -45.19 -13.98
N GLN A 39 -12.85 -45.08 -12.64
CA GLN A 39 -14.05 -44.90 -11.81
C GLN A 39 -14.50 -43.44 -11.88
N THR A 40 -15.81 -43.25 -12.01
CA THR A 40 -16.41 -41.91 -12.06
C THR A 40 -16.48 -41.35 -10.65
N GLU A 41 -15.70 -40.32 -10.40
CA GLU A 41 -15.55 -39.67 -9.11
C GLU A 41 -16.01 -38.21 -9.17
N ARG A 42 -16.35 -37.67 -7.99
CA ARG A 42 -16.69 -36.25 -7.84
C ARG A 42 -15.48 -35.42 -7.49
N CYS A 43 -15.34 -34.30 -8.16
CA CYS A 43 -14.30 -33.31 -7.86
C CYS A 43 -14.42 -32.80 -6.41
N THR A 44 -13.28 -32.56 -5.78
CA THR A 44 -13.22 -31.80 -4.53
C THR A 44 -13.24 -30.31 -4.87
N LEU A 45 -14.19 -29.58 -4.32
CA LEU A 45 -14.28 -28.14 -4.44
C LEU A 45 -13.64 -27.49 -3.24
N TRP A 46 -12.78 -26.50 -3.50
CA TRP A 46 -12.31 -25.58 -2.47
C TRP A 46 -13.17 -24.33 -2.52
N LYS A 47 -13.82 -24.05 -1.39
CA LYS A 47 -14.66 -22.86 -1.21
C LYS A 47 -14.04 -22.01 -0.11
N GLY A 48 -14.27 -20.71 -0.21
CA GLY A 48 -13.73 -19.77 0.76
C GLY A 48 -14.32 -18.39 0.61
N TRP A 49 -14.01 -17.56 1.59
CA TRP A 49 -14.33 -16.14 1.57
C TRP A 49 -13.23 -15.35 2.26
N ILE A 50 -13.13 -14.08 1.88
CA ILE A 50 -12.26 -13.08 2.49
C ILE A 50 -13.16 -11.88 2.81
N ASP A 51 -13.05 -11.35 4.03
CA ASP A 51 -13.74 -10.16 4.49
C ASP A 51 -12.81 -8.94 4.39
N LEU A 52 -12.97 -8.19 3.30
CA LEU A 52 -12.22 -6.98 3.03
C LEU A 52 -12.49 -5.89 4.08
N ASN A 53 -13.70 -5.80 4.65
CA ASN A 53 -14.03 -4.76 5.62
C ASN A 53 -13.23 -4.94 6.91
N SER A 54 -13.12 -6.19 7.39
CA SER A 54 -12.34 -6.50 8.58
C SER A 54 -10.85 -6.23 8.37
N ILE A 55 -10.32 -6.49 7.17
CA ILE A 55 -8.92 -6.20 6.81
C ILE A 55 -8.69 -4.68 6.78
N LEU A 56 -9.52 -3.93 6.04
CA LEU A 56 -9.41 -2.48 5.95
C LEU A 56 -9.55 -1.81 7.33
N THR A 57 -10.49 -2.29 8.16
CA THR A 57 -10.69 -1.77 9.52
C THR A 57 -9.48 -2.03 10.41
N ALA A 58 -8.82 -3.18 10.26
CA ALA A 58 -7.60 -3.47 11.01
C ALA A 58 -6.47 -2.51 10.62
N LEU A 59 -6.30 -2.26 9.32
CA LEU A 59 -5.22 -1.43 8.78
C LEU A 59 -5.44 0.07 9.05
N ALA A 60 -6.68 0.54 9.02
CA ALA A 60 -7.02 1.93 9.34
C ALA A 60 -6.61 2.35 10.77
N ARG A 61 -6.35 1.40 11.68
CA ARG A 61 -5.88 1.71 13.05
C ARG A 61 -4.43 2.18 13.08
N GLU A 62 -3.61 1.70 12.15
CA GLU A 62 -2.17 2.02 12.06
C GLU A 62 -1.92 3.34 11.30
N LYS A 63 -2.96 3.95 10.69
CA LYS A 63 -2.92 5.20 9.90
C LYS A 63 -1.87 5.23 8.78
N THR A 64 -1.26 4.10 8.48
CA THR A 64 -0.25 3.91 7.45
C THR A 64 -0.64 2.66 6.68
N TYR A 65 -0.77 2.79 5.37
CA TYR A 65 -1.05 1.67 4.49
C TYR A 65 0.26 1.19 3.84
N PRO A 66 0.44 -0.12 3.63
CA PRO A 66 1.52 -0.62 2.78
C PRO A 66 1.29 -0.21 1.31
N PHE A 67 2.35 -0.29 0.50
CA PHE A 67 2.21 -0.13 -0.94
C PHE A 67 1.21 -1.16 -1.52
N GLY A 68 0.54 -0.80 -2.61
CA GLY A 68 -0.51 -1.62 -3.24
C GLY A 68 -1.88 -1.61 -2.53
N LEU A 69 -1.94 -1.26 -1.23
CA LEU A 69 -3.21 -1.03 -0.54
C LEU A 69 -3.53 0.45 -0.35
N ALA A 70 -2.52 1.29 -0.21
CA ALA A 70 -2.70 2.73 -0.12
C ALA A 70 -3.45 3.29 -1.35
N PRO A 71 -4.24 4.36 -1.20
CA PRO A 71 -4.93 4.98 -2.34
C PRO A 71 -3.98 5.58 -3.39
N PHE A 72 -2.79 5.99 -2.95
CA PHE A 72 -1.69 6.52 -3.76
C PHE A 72 -0.38 5.98 -3.19
N ASP A 73 0.63 5.83 -4.03
CA ASP A 73 1.98 5.42 -3.62
C ASP A 73 2.72 6.59 -2.96
N VAL A 74 2.50 7.80 -3.48
CA VAL A 74 3.20 9.01 -3.06
C VAL A 74 2.31 10.25 -3.13
N ASP A 75 2.48 11.17 -2.19
CA ASP A 75 1.90 12.51 -2.18
C ASP A 75 2.98 13.57 -2.44
N ILE A 76 2.85 14.32 -3.53
CA ILE A 76 3.67 15.48 -3.83
C ILE A 76 3.00 16.73 -3.27
N ILE A 77 3.62 17.32 -2.25
CA ILE A 77 3.09 18.49 -1.54
C ILE A 77 3.90 19.72 -1.90
N VAL A 78 3.23 20.73 -2.43
CA VAL A 78 3.80 22.08 -2.63
C VAL A 78 3.35 22.98 -1.48
N PRO A 79 4.23 23.40 -0.54
CA PRO A 79 3.84 24.20 0.62
C PRO A 79 3.29 25.59 0.27
N SER A 80 3.73 26.17 -0.84
CA SER A 80 3.28 27.47 -1.32
C SER A 80 3.09 27.44 -2.84
N VAL A 81 1.84 27.41 -3.29
CA VAL A 81 1.48 27.39 -4.72
C VAL A 81 1.85 28.66 -5.49
N LYS A 82 2.22 29.73 -4.77
CA LYS A 82 2.74 30.97 -5.36
C LYS A 82 4.21 30.87 -5.78
N ASP A 83 4.90 29.83 -5.32
CA ASP A 83 6.27 29.57 -5.73
C ASP A 83 6.24 28.83 -7.08
N GLU A 84 6.39 29.59 -8.17
CA GLU A 84 6.36 29.05 -9.52
C GLU A 84 7.50 28.05 -9.77
N VAL A 85 8.66 28.22 -9.11
CA VAL A 85 9.79 27.30 -9.26
C VAL A 85 9.44 25.95 -8.63
N ALA A 86 8.90 25.97 -7.41
CA ALA A 86 8.44 24.75 -6.74
C ALA A 86 7.28 24.09 -7.50
N MET A 87 6.30 24.86 -7.99
CA MET A 87 5.18 24.32 -8.77
C MET A 87 5.64 23.65 -10.06
N ASN A 88 6.57 24.26 -10.80
CA ASN A 88 7.10 23.69 -12.04
C ASN A 88 7.90 22.40 -11.76
N LEU A 89 8.75 22.40 -10.73
CA LEU A 89 9.51 21.22 -10.34
C LEU A 89 8.58 20.07 -9.93
N ALA A 90 7.58 20.36 -9.11
CA ALA A 90 6.59 19.38 -8.67
C ALA A 90 5.76 18.83 -9.83
N THR A 91 5.38 19.67 -10.79
CA THR A 91 4.64 19.25 -12.00
C THR A 91 5.48 18.33 -12.88
N ASN A 92 6.76 18.65 -13.10
CA ASN A 92 7.66 17.81 -13.87
C ASN A 92 7.84 16.44 -13.19
N LEU A 93 8.06 16.45 -11.87
CA LEU A 93 8.21 15.25 -11.08
C LEU A 93 6.94 14.38 -11.09
N TYR A 94 5.75 14.99 -10.98
CA TYR A 94 4.47 14.32 -11.14
C TYR A 94 4.35 13.60 -12.49
N LEU A 95 4.67 14.31 -13.58
CA LEU A 95 4.60 13.73 -14.93
C LEU A 95 5.58 12.57 -15.11
N GLU A 96 6.79 12.70 -14.59
CA GLU A 96 7.81 11.65 -14.66
C GLU A 96 7.42 10.41 -13.85
N MET A 97 6.93 10.59 -12.63
CA MET A 97 6.41 9.50 -11.80
C MET A 97 5.24 8.79 -12.48
N ALA A 98 4.27 9.55 -13.01
CA ALA A 98 3.12 9.00 -13.72
C ALA A 98 3.52 8.19 -14.97
N GLN A 99 4.55 8.63 -15.70
CA GLN A 99 5.11 7.88 -16.84
C GLN A 99 5.75 6.55 -16.43
N ASN A 100 6.25 6.46 -15.21
CA ASN A 100 6.81 5.22 -14.64
C ASN A 100 5.74 4.36 -13.93
N GLY A 101 4.46 4.70 -14.04
CA GLY A 101 3.36 3.92 -13.47
C GLY A 101 3.15 4.12 -11.96
N ILE A 102 3.83 5.08 -11.35
CA ILE A 102 3.65 5.42 -9.93
C ILE A 102 2.33 6.18 -9.76
N VAL A 103 1.52 5.78 -8.78
CA VAL A 103 0.23 6.40 -8.48
C VAL A 103 0.45 7.60 -7.56
N VAL A 104 0.38 8.81 -8.11
CA VAL A 104 0.74 10.05 -7.41
C VAL A 104 -0.50 10.87 -7.03
N LEU A 105 -0.58 11.30 -5.77
CA LEU A 105 -1.40 12.43 -5.34
C LEU A 105 -0.59 13.71 -5.51
N PHE A 106 -1.13 14.71 -6.21
CA PHE A 106 -0.50 16.01 -6.36
C PHE A 106 -1.29 17.06 -5.57
N ASP A 107 -0.80 17.45 -4.38
CA ASP A 107 -1.45 18.44 -3.52
C ASP A 107 -1.02 19.87 -3.89
N ASP A 108 -1.65 20.39 -4.94
CA ASP A 108 -1.52 21.76 -5.45
C ASP A 108 -2.55 22.74 -4.84
N ARG A 109 -3.25 22.35 -3.77
CA ARG A 109 -4.31 23.16 -3.17
C ARG A 109 -3.75 24.48 -2.62
N ASN A 110 -4.51 25.57 -2.74
CA ASN A 110 -4.15 26.86 -2.12
C ASN A 110 -4.50 26.87 -0.61
N GLU A 111 -3.87 25.95 0.13
CA GLU A 111 -4.04 25.75 1.57
C GLU A 111 -2.71 25.89 2.31
N ARG A 112 -2.78 26.13 3.61
CA ARG A 112 -1.60 26.20 4.48
C ARG A 112 -0.91 24.83 4.54
N ALA A 113 0.42 24.80 4.49
CA ALA A 113 1.22 23.57 4.47
C ALA A 113 0.86 22.59 5.61
N GLY A 114 0.58 23.09 6.82
CA GLY A 114 0.16 22.26 7.94
C GLY A 114 -1.18 21.54 7.72
N ALA A 115 -2.11 22.10 6.94
CA ALA A 115 -3.34 21.41 6.58
C ALA A 115 -3.06 20.29 5.56
N LYS A 116 -2.19 20.56 4.57
CA LYS A 116 -1.75 19.54 3.61
C LYS A 116 -1.08 18.35 4.28
N PHE A 117 -0.17 18.61 5.22
CA PHE A 117 0.50 17.54 5.97
C PHE A 117 -0.47 16.74 6.86
N ALA A 118 -1.46 17.40 7.47
CA ALA A 118 -2.48 16.70 8.24
C ALA A 118 -3.37 15.81 7.36
N ASP A 119 -3.68 16.25 6.14
CA ASP A 119 -4.46 15.46 5.19
C ASP A 119 -3.64 14.26 4.66
N PHE A 120 -2.35 14.44 4.39
CA PHE A 120 -1.44 13.34 4.05
C PHE A 120 -1.44 12.25 5.14
N GLU A 121 -1.27 12.65 6.41
CA GLU A 121 -1.31 11.72 7.56
C GLU A 121 -2.68 11.06 7.74
N LEU A 122 -3.76 11.75 7.34
CA LEU A 122 -5.11 11.21 7.39
C LEU A 122 -5.36 10.17 6.29
N PHE A 123 -4.84 10.39 5.09
CA PHE A 123 -4.96 9.44 3.98
C PHE A 123 -4.07 8.21 4.16
N GLY A 124 -2.99 8.31 4.95
CA GLY A 124 -2.09 7.20 5.24
C GLY A 124 -1.25 6.78 4.04
N ILE A 125 -0.93 7.72 3.16
CA ILE A 125 -0.10 7.50 1.97
C ILE A 125 1.34 7.15 2.42
N PRO A 126 1.99 6.14 1.82
CA PRO A 126 3.28 5.63 2.30
C PRO A 126 4.41 6.66 2.21
N VAL A 127 4.46 7.42 1.11
CA VAL A 127 5.54 8.37 0.84
C VAL A 127 5.01 9.79 0.65
N LYS A 128 5.71 10.77 1.21
CA LYS A 128 5.49 12.19 0.94
C LYS A 128 6.74 12.80 0.34
N VAL A 129 6.57 13.59 -0.73
CA VAL A 129 7.60 14.41 -1.35
C VAL A 129 7.22 15.88 -1.19
N VAL A 130 8.02 16.64 -0.44
CA VAL A 130 7.80 18.06 -0.23
C VAL A 130 8.68 18.87 -1.18
N VAL A 131 8.04 19.65 -2.04
CA VAL A 131 8.72 20.52 -3.01
C VAL A 131 8.64 21.96 -2.51
N GLY A 132 9.68 22.37 -1.78
CA GLY A 132 9.70 23.63 -1.03
C GLY A 132 10.80 24.59 -1.44
N ARG A 133 11.44 25.21 -0.44
CA ARG A 133 12.39 26.33 -0.62
C ARG A 133 13.64 25.96 -1.45
N LYS A 134 14.05 24.69 -1.44
CA LYS A 134 15.21 24.20 -2.19
C LYS A 134 14.88 23.77 -3.62
N ALA A 135 13.65 24.01 -4.10
CA ALA A 135 13.26 23.67 -5.46
C ALA A 135 14.12 24.37 -6.53
N ALA A 136 14.61 25.58 -6.25
CA ALA A 136 15.53 26.29 -7.15
C ALA A 136 16.88 25.58 -7.32
N GLU A 137 17.26 24.73 -6.37
CA GLU A 137 18.47 23.90 -6.40
C GLU A 137 18.17 22.49 -6.96
N GLY A 138 16.92 22.20 -7.33
CA GLY A 138 16.47 20.88 -7.77
C GLY A 138 16.26 19.87 -6.64
N ILE A 139 16.33 20.31 -5.37
CA ILE A 139 16.27 19.42 -4.20
C ILE A 139 14.85 19.35 -3.63
N VAL A 140 14.42 18.15 -3.27
CA VAL A 140 13.15 17.86 -2.60
C VAL A 140 13.38 17.08 -1.30
N GLU A 141 12.43 17.18 -0.37
CA GLU A 141 12.43 16.40 0.88
C GLU A 141 11.50 15.18 0.71
N VAL A 142 12.04 13.97 0.86
CA VAL A 142 11.30 12.71 0.75
C VAL A 142 11.18 12.08 2.13
N HIS A 143 9.96 11.73 2.52
CA HIS A 143 9.62 11.09 3.77
C HIS A 143 9.05 9.68 3.51
N TYR A 144 9.63 8.68 4.17
CA TYR A 144 9.15 7.29 4.14
C TYR A 144 9.31 6.67 5.52
N GLY A 145 8.20 6.23 6.13
CA GLY A 145 8.20 5.82 7.54
C GLY A 145 8.63 6.96 8.47
N GLU A 146 9.57 6.68 9.38
CA GLU A 146 10.16 7.69 10.28
C GLU A 146 11.32 8.47 9.63
N ASP A 147 11.81 8.02 8.47
CA ASP A 147 12.96 8.61 7.80
C ASP A 147 12.57 9.81 6.94
N ALA A 148 13.43 10.83 6.97
CA ALA A 148 13.34 12.02 6.13
C ALA A 148 14.70 12.29 5.49
N LYS A 149 14.74 12.47 4.17
CA LYS A 149 15.96 12.77 3.44
C LYS A 149 15.75 13.79 2.34
N GLU A 150 16.76 14.62 2.12
CA GLU A 150 16.84 15.48 0.94
C GLU A 150 17.51 14.72 -0.20
N MET A 151 17.00 14.88 -1.42
CA MET A 151 17.62 14.32 -2.63
C MET A 151 17.33 15.20 -3.85
N GLN A 152 18.10 14.99 -4.92
CA GLN A 152 17.80 15.63 -6.20
C GLN A 152 16.49 15.08 -6.76
N ALA A 153 15.68 15.95 -7.36
CA ALA A 153 14.38 15.58 -7.91
C ALA A 153 14.49 14.46 -8.97
N GLU A 154 15.57 14.47 -9.75
CA GLU A 154 15.88 13.43 -10.77
C GLU A 154 16.13 12.04 -10.17
N ASP A 155 16.54 11.95 -8.90
CA ASP A 155 16.80 10.68 -8.23
C ASP A 155 15.53 10.08 -7.58
N VAL A 156 14.48 10.88 -7.41
CA VAL A 156 13.28 10.49 -6.65
C VAL A 156 12.55 9.34 -7.32
N VAL A 157 12.40 9.37 -8.64
CA VAL A 157 11.67 8.33 -9.40
C VAL A 157 12.37 6.98 -9.28
N CYS A 158 13.71 6.97 -9.41
CA CYS A 158 14.52 5.77 -9.20
C CYS A 158 14.37 5.24 -7.77
N PHE A 159 14.40 6.12 -6.77
CA PHE A 159 14.23 5.73 -5.37
C PHE A 159 12.84 5.14 -5.07
N LEU A 160 11.77 5.75 -5.57
CA LEU A 160 10.42 5.21 -5.39
C LEU A 160 10.23 3.88 -6.11
N SER A 161 10.79 3.75 -7.31
CA SER A 161 10.73 2.50 -8.06
C SER A 161 11.43 1.37 -7.32
N SER A 162 12.55 1.62 -6.62
CA SER A 162 13.17 0.58 -5.79
C SER A 162 12.29 0.17 -4.62
N LEU A 163 11.62 1.13 -3.95
CA LEU A 163 10.72 0.82 -2.83
C LEU A 163 9.51 -0.01 -3.27
N LEU A 164 8.90 0.33 -4.41
CA LEU A 164 7.72 -0.38 -4.92
C LEU A 164 8.04 -1.82 -5.36
N ASN A 165 9.23 -2.06 -5.90
CA ASN A 165 9.64 -3.40 -6.33
C ASN A 165 10.05 -4.31 -5.16
N ASP A 166 10.63 -3.75 -4.08
CA ASP A 166 11.04 -4.52 -2.91
C ASP A 166 9.83 -5.11 -2.16
N ASP A 167 8.67 -4.44 -2.20
CA ASP A 167 7.44 -4.93 -1.57
C ASP A 167 6.82 -6.13 -2.30
N ASP A 168 6.95 -6.19 -3.63
CA ASP A 168 6.42 -7.29 -4.46
C ASP A 168 7.16 -8.62 -4.25
N GLU A 169 8.43 -8.60 -3.81
CA GLU A 169 9.21 -9.82 -3.48
C GLU A 169 8.91 -10.38 -2.08
N SER A 170 8.11 -9.67 -1.26
CA SER A 170 7.83 -10.05 0.13
C SER A 170 6.49 -10.79 0.36
N LEU A 171 5.70 -11.00 -0.70
CA LEU A 171 4.43 -11.75 -0.72
C LEU A 171 4.55 -13.16 -1.29
#